data_AF-A0A4Q0XFU1-F1
#
_entry.id   AF-A0A4Q0XFU1-F1
#
_cell.length_a   1.000
_cell.length_b   1.000
_cell.length_c   1.000
_cell.angle_alpha   90.00
_cell.angle_beta   90.00
_cell.angle_gamma   90.00
#
_symmetry.space_group_name_H-M   'P 1'
#
loop_
_entity.id
_entity.type
_entity.pdbx_description
1 polymer ?
#
loop_
_entity_poly.entity_id
_entity_poly.type
_entity_poly.pdbx_seq_one_letter_code
_entity_poly.pdbx_strand_id
1 'polypeptide(L)'
;MNIDKIETEFKKVIESSHFNFLIGSGASRPFLDTLNDLEINITIINESNEGKIIENRDLLKASVFLEYLNKCLFGNLFFNDEDNCNYIKSCAEAEDGKADEFKNVKKSYNDFVFNINELLNKRDIQLLSKQVNIFTTNVDVFLEESLEFNKCSFNDGFGGRKQLVFDTVNFHNTTHKLSTHYEYKSEVPLINLFKIHGSLNWIKSTIKSDSEYNITADYFIKKLTELYELTQTNIADFINYKTLSNSINKNDFSFLESHKSKKETIKRFLELYDQIVMINPTKQKFEDTTRNLHYYEMLRIYANHLERENSVLFVLGFSFADEHIQKITQRVASSNPTLIIYILCSSAQKEEFGKKFKGFNNVKYLHPEEGYFTIEKLNAYFSNILSSIPSNK
;
A
#
# COMPACT_ATOMS: atom_id res chain seq x y z
N MET A 1 -24.47 -13.17 -8.66
CA MET A 1 -24.02 -12.77 -10.03
C MET A 1 -23.45 -14.02 -10.67
N ASN A 2 -23.78 -14.38 -11.92
CA ASN A 2 -23.32 -15.66 -12.50
C ASN A 2 -21.80 -15.65 -12.67
N ILE A 3 -21.08 -16.53 -11.97
CA ILE A 3 -19.61 -16.60 -11.93
C ILE A 3 -19.03 -16.78 -13.34
N ASP A 4 -19.62 -17.67 -14.13
CA ASP A 4 -19.18 -17.94 -15.52
C ASP A 4 -19.22 -16.69 -16.42
N LYS A 5 -20.17 -15.78 -16.16
CA LYS A 5 -20.30 -14.52 -16.90
C LYS A 5 -19.16 -13.56 -16.53
N ILE A 6 -18.80 -13.49 -15.25
CA ILE A 6 -17.70 -12.64 -14.77
C ILE A 6 -16.38 -13.17 -15.31
N GLU A 7 -16.16 -14.49 -15.28
CA GLU A 7 -14.94 -15.10 -15.80
C GLU A 7 -14.75 -14.85 -17.29
N THR A 8 -15.83 -15.01 -18.08
CA THR A 8 -15.81 -14.71 -19.52
C THR A 8 -15.51 -13.23 -19.79
N GLU A 9 -16.06 -12.33 -18.98
CA GLU A 9 -15.83 -10.89 -19.07
C GLU A 9 -14.39 -10.54 -18.71
N PHE A 10 -13.89 -11.07 -17.60
CA PHE A 10 -12.50 -10.89 -17.16
C PHE A 10 -11.53 -11.40 -18.19
N LYS A 11 -11.76 -12.57 -18.80
CA LYS A 11 -10.90 -13.11 -19.85
C LYS A 11 -10.76 -12.14 -21.03
N LYS A 12 -11.87 -11.60 -21.53
CA LYS A 12 -11.86 -10.61 -22.63
C LYS A 12 -11.13 -9.33 -22.24
N VAL A 13 -11.37 -8.82 -21.04
CA VAL A 13 -10.70 -7.63 -20.51
C VAL A 13 -9.20 -7.90 -20.36
N ILE A 14 -8.84 -9.07 -19.85
CA ILE A 14 -7.46 -9.51 -19.65
C ILE A 14 -6.70 -9.60 -20.97
N GLU A 15 -7.33 -10.07 -22.03
CA GLU A 15 -6.70 -10.20 -23.34
C GLU A 15 -6.50 -8.84 -24.03
N SER A 16 -7.43 -7.90 -23.86
CA SER A 16 -7.53 -6.70 -24.71
C SER A 16 -7.26 -5.37 -24.02
N SER A 17 -6.98 -5.34 -22.71
CA SER A 17 -6.90 -4.08 -21.94
C SER A 17 -5.55 -3.80 -21.26
N HIS A 18 -5.23 -2.53 -21.02
CA HIS A 18 -4.12 -2.14 -20.15
C HIS A 18 -4.49 -2.35 -18.67
N PHE A 19 -3.69 -3.14 -17.95
CA PHE A 19 -3.99 -3.52 -16.58
C PHE A 19 -3.51 -2.52 -15.55
N ASN A 20 -4.44 -2.08 -14.71
CA ASN A 20 -4.14 -1.26 -13.56
C ASN A 20 -4.85 -1.83 -12.32
N PHE A 21 -4.16 -1.81 -11.18
CA PHE A 21 -4.71 -2.17 -9.88
C PHE A 21 -4.58 -0.97 -8.94
N LEU A 22 -5.59 -0.70 -8.13
CA LEU A 22 -5.51 0.21 -6.99
C LEU A 22 -5.78 -0.59 -5.72
N ILE A 23 -4.73 -0.83 -4.95
CA ILE A 23 -4.75 -1.63 -3.73
C ILE A 23 -4.69 -0.69 -2.52
N GLY A 24 -5.66 -0.82 -1.62
CA GLY A 24 -5.70 -0.10 -0.35
C GLY A 24 -5.47 -1.02 0.84
N SER A 25 -5.44 -0.45 2.05
CA SER A 25 -5.09 -1.19 3.28
C SER A 25 -6.13 -2.27 3.63
N GLY A 26 -7.36 -2.11 3.15
CA GLY A 26 -8.40 -3.12 3.29
C GLY A 26 -8.10 -4.44 2.57
N ALA A 27 -7.15 -4.46 1.64
CA ALA A 27 -6.74 -5.66 0.91
C ALA A 27 -5.88 -6.60 1.78
N SER A 28 -5.21 -6.03 2.79
CA SER A 28 -4.39 -6.75 3.77
C SER A 28 -5.17 -7.14 5.03
N ARG A 29 -6.51 -7.08 5.02
CA ARG A 29 -7.33 -7.61 6.13
C ARG A 29 -7.36 -9.14 6.09
N PRO A 30 -7.34 -9.83 7.25
CA PRO A 30 -7.51 -9.28 8.60
C PRO A 30 -6.24 -8.72 9.25
N PHE A 31 -5.05 -8.97 8.68
CA PHE A 31 -3.77 -8.59 9.29
C PHE A 31 -3.63 -7.10 9.65
N LEU A 32 -4.04 -6.19 8.76
CA LEU A 32 -4.03 -4.75 9.03
C LEU A 32 -5.37 -4.27 9.62
N ASP A 33 -5.32 -3.82 10.88
CA ASP A 33 -6.46 -3.22 11.60
C ASP A 33 -6.86 -1.84 11.04
N THR A 34 -8.10 -1.42 11.32
CA THR A 34 -8.56 -0.05 11.03
C THR A 34 -7.93 0.99 11.94
N LEU A 35 -7.49 2.11 11.36
CA LEU A 35 -6.77 3.18 12.06
C LEU A 35 -7.64 4.35 12.53
N ASN A 36 -8.98 4.28 12.41
CA ASN A 36 -9.87 5.44 12.59
C ASN A 36 -9.60 6.23 13.89
N ASP A 37 -9.35 5.54 15.01
CA ASP A 37 -9.06 6.20 16.29
C ASP A 37 -7.69 6.90 16.31
N LEU A 38 -6.70 6.32 15.63
CA LEU A 38 -5.35 6.88 15.54
C LEU A 38 -5.35 8.18 14.72
N GLU A 39 -6.08 8.20 13.59
CA GLU A 39 -6.15 9.39 12.73
C GLU A 39 -6.77 10.59 13.47
N ILE A 40 -7.84 10.33 14.24
CA ILE A 40 -8.53 11.34 15.04
C ILE A 40 -7.60 11.86 16.15
N ASN A 41 -6.95 10.95 16.88
CA ASN A 41 -6.08 11.31 17.99
C ASN A 41 -4.87 12.14 17.53
N ILE A 42 -4.22 11.80 16.41
CA ILE A 42 -3.13 12.60 15.84
C ILE A 42 -3.63 14.00 15.46
N THR A 43 -4.81 14.09 14.86
CA THR A 43 -5.39 15.39 14.45
C THR A 43 -5.65 16.27 15.67
N ILE A 44 -6.23 15.71 16.75
CA ILE A 44 -6.47 16.44 17.99
C ILE A 44 -5.15 16.94 18.60
N ILE A 45 -4.11 16.11 18.63
CA ILE A 45 -2.78 16.51 19.14
C ILE A 45 -2.15 17.64 18.28
N ASN A 46 -2.40 17.64 16.97
CA ASN A 46 -1.91 18.66 16.03
C ASN A 46 -2.69 19.97 16.06
N GLU A 47 -3.97 19.96 16.45
CA GLU A 47 -4.83 21.15 16.41
C GLU A 47 -5.14 21.73 17.80
N SER A 48 -4.81 21.02 18.88
CA SER A 48 -5.08 21.50 20.24
C SER A 48 -4.22 22.70 20.64
N ASN A 49 -4.87 23.65 21.32
CA ASN A 49 -4.26 24.84 21.93
C ASN A 49 -4.04 24.69 23.45
N GLU A 50 -4.28 23.50 24.02
CA GLU A 50 -4.10 23.28 25.46
C GLU A 50 -2.61 23.23 25.83
N GLY A 51 -2.20 24.04 26.82
CA GLY A 51 -0.80 24.15 27.23
C GLY A 51 -0.13 22.81 27.59
N LYS A 52 -0.86 21.91 28.28
CA LYS A 52 -0.33 20.58 28.65
C LYS A 52 -0.06 19.69 27.42
N ILE A 53 -0.88 19.78 26.38
CA ILE A 53 -0.68 19.05 25.12
C ILE A 53 0.49 19.65 24.35
N ILE A 54 0.58 20.98 24.28
CA ILE A 54 1.66 21.68 23.57
C ILE A 54 3.02 21.33 24.18
N GLU A 55 3.14 21.37 25.51
CA GLU A 55 4.39 21.04 26.22
C GLU A 55 4.83 19.58 26.03
N ASN A 56 3.88 18.66 25.84
CA ASN A 56 4.14 17.22 25.72
C ASN A 56 3.88 16.67 24.32
N ARG A 57 3.81 17.55 23.30
CA ARG A 57 3.36 17.18 21.96
C ARG A 57 4.17 16.05 21.34
N ASP A 58 5.48 16.14 21.46
CA ASP A 58 6.41 15.15 20.91
C ASP A 58 6.21 13.77 21.54
N LEU A 59 6.00 13.71 22.86
CA LEU A 59 5.74 12.48 23.59
C LEU A 59 4.40 11.85 23.16
N LEU A 60 3.34 12.67 23.05
CA LEU A 60 2.02 12.21 22.62
C LEU A 60 2.08 11.69 21.18
N LYS A 61 2.71 12.44 20.27
CA LYS A 61 2.92 12.03 18.86
C LYS A 61 3.70 10.73 18.76
N ALA A 62 4.84 10.64 19.46
CA ALA A 62 5.69 9.46 19.45
C ALA A 62 4.92 8.22 19.95
N SER A 63 4.11 8.38 20.98
CA SER A 63 3.28 7.29 21.53
C SER A 63 2.20 6.82 20.55
N VAL A 64 1.57 7.74 19.81
CA VAL A 64 0.59 7.37 18.77
C VAL A 64 1.27 6.70 17.58
N PHE A 65 2.41 7.23 17.13
CA PHE A 65 3.17 6.62 16.03
C PHE A 65 3.73 5.24 16.40
N LEU A 66 4.13 5.03 17.66
CA LEU A 66 4.51 3.72 18.16
C LEU A 66 3.35 2.72 18.07
N GLU A 67 2.14 3.11 18.47
CA GLU A 67 0.95 2.26 18.32
C GLU A 67 0.67 1.92 16.86
N TYR A 68 0.81 2.89 15.95
CA TYR A 68 0.68 2.66 14.52
C TYR A 68 1.74 1.68 13.99
N LEU A 69 3.00 1.84 14.40
CA LEU A 69 4.08 0.92 14.04
C LEU A 69 3.81 -0.50 14.55
N ASN A 70 3.42 -0.64 15.81
CA ASN A 70 3.10 -1.94 16.43
C ASN A 70 1.94 -2.65 15.72
N LYS A 71 0.88 -1.92 15.37
CA LYS A 71 -0.30 -2.51 14.73
C LYS A 71 -0.10 -2.87 13.27
N CYS A 72 0.67 -2.07 12.52
CA CYS A 72 0.65 -2.17 11.06
C CYS A 72 2.01 -2.40 10.40
N LEU A 73 3.11 -2.00 11.04
CA LEU A 73 4.39 -1.84 10.34
C LEU A 73 5.49 -2.77 10.85
N PHE A 74 5.61 -3.01 12.16
CA PHE A 74 6.67 -3.88 12.69
C PHE A 74 6.55 -5.34 12.28
N GLY A 75 5.35 -5.81 11.92
CA GLY A 75 5.18 -7.14 11.31
C GLY A 75 6.02 -7.32 10.03
N ASN A 76 6.35 -6.24 9.32
CA ASN A 76 7.16 -6.27 8.11
C ASN A 76 8.64 -6.65 8.37
N LEU A 77 9.11 -6.62 9.62
CA LEU A 77 10.48 -7.06 9.95
C LEU A 77 10.66 -8.57 9.86
N PHE A 78 9.57 -9.33 9.85
CA PHE A 78 9.58 -10.78 9.98
C PHE A 78 9.29 -11.52 8.68
N PHE A 79 9.32 -10.85 7.51
CA PHE A 79 9.08 -11.48 6.22
C PHE A 79 10.08 -12.62 5.90
N ASN A 80 11.34 -12.48 6.34
CA ASN A 80 12.44 -13.40 6.04
C ASN A 80 12.75 -14.40 7.17
N ASP A 81 11.96 -14.41 8.25
CA ASP A 81 12.09 -15.41 9.31
C ASP A 81 11.44 -16.72 8.83
N GLU A 82 12.22 -17.58 8.14
CA GLU A 82 11.74 -18.85 7.57
C GLU A 82 11.10 -19.77 8.63
N ASP A 83 11.54 -19.67 9.90
CA ASP A 83 10.99 -20.42 11.02
C ASP A 83 9.88 -19.66 11.78
N ASN A 84 9.59 -18.40 11.41
CA ASN A 84 8.68 -17.48 12.11
C ASN A 84 8.86 -17.45 13.64
N CYS A 85 10.00 -17.89 14.15
CA CYS A 85 10.14 -18.25 15.56
C CYS A 85 10.09 -17.01 16.44
N ASN A 86 10.58 -15.86 15.93
CA ASN A 86 10.58 -14.62 16.69
C ASN A 86 9.27 -13.85 16.55
N TYR A 87 8.63 -13.89 15.39
CA TYR A 87 7.31 -13.27 15.21
C TYR A 87 6.19 -14.03 15.92
N ILE A 88 6.20 -15.37 15.84
CA ILE A 88 5.27 -16.22 16.59
C ILE A 88 5.50 -16.06 18.09
N LYS A 89 6.74 -15.96 18.58
CA LYS A 89 6.98 -15.63 20.00
C LYS A 89 6.42 -14.26 20.37
N SER A 90 6.71 -13.23 19.57
CA SER A 90 6.21 -11.87 19.80
C SER A 90 4.68 -11.77 19.75
N CYS A 91 4.01 -12.57 18.90
CA CYS A 91 2.55 -12.61 18.80
C CYS A 91 1.90 -13.55 19.82
N ALA A 92 2.53 -14.68 20.15
CA ALA A 92 2.04 -15.65 21.14
C ALA A 92 2.06 -15.08 22.56
N GLU A 93 3.03 -14.21 22.87
CA GLU A 93 3.03 -13.40 24.10
C GLU A 93 1.89 -12.37 24.15
N ALA A 94 1.27 -12.05 23.00
CA ALA A 94 0.20 -11.06 22.86
C ALA A 94 -1.23 -11.67 22.74
N GLU A 95 -1.39 -12.98 22.90
CA GLU A 95 -2.68 -13.73 22.92
C GLU A 95 -3.61 -13.62 21.69
N ASP A 96 -3.22 -12.97 20.59
CA ASP A 96 -4.08 -12.81 19.40
C ASP A 96 -3.52 -13.55 18.18
N GLY A 97 -4.37 -14.29 17.45
CA GLY A 97 -4.07 -15.10 16.25
C GLY A 97 -3.53 -14.35 15.01
N LYS A 98 -2.96 -13.15 15.18
CA LYS A 98 -2.43 -12.27 14.12
C LYS A 98 -1.28 -12.87 13.32
N ALA A 99 -0.51 -13.79 13.90
CA ALA A 99 0.57 -14.46 13.18
C ALA A 99 0.06 -15.36 12.04
N ASP A 100 -1.07 -16.03 12.25
CA ASP A 100 -1.70 -16.85 11.22
C ASP A 100 -2.37 -15.98 10.15
N GLU A 101 -2.95 -14.84 10.56
CA GLU A 101 -3.47 -13.83 9.64
C GLU A 101 -2.39 -13.25 8.73
N PHE A 102 -1.21 -12.91 9.29
CA PHE A 102 -0.06 -12.44 8.52
C PHE A 102 0.36 -13.44 7.44
N LYS A 103 0.49 -14.73 7.81
CA LYS A 103 0.84 -15.81 6.87
C LYS A 103 -0.18 -15.93 5.74
N ASN A 104 -1.47 -15.87 6.07
CA ASN A 104 -2.55 -15.96 5.08
C ASN A 104 -2.53 -14.77 4.11
N VAL A 105 -2.32 -13.55 4.63
CA VAL A 105 -2.21 -12.35 3.80
C VAL A 105 -0.96 -12.40 2.92
N LYS A 106 0.20 -12.78 3.47
CA LYS A 106 1.46 -12.98 2.72
C LYS A 106 1.27 -13.98 1.57
N LYS A 107 0.65 -15.13 1.85
CA LYS A 107 0.33 -16.13 0.82
C LYS A 107 -0.59 -15.55 -0.26
N SER A 108 -1.62 -14.81 0.13
CA SER A 108 -2.57 -14.19 -0.81
C SER A 108 -1.89 -13.21 -1.77
N TYR A 109 -0.97 -12.37 -1.28
CA TYR A 109 -0.19 -11.46 -2.12
C TYR A 109 0.80 -12.23 -3.03
N ASN A 110 1.43 -13.30 -2.53
CA ASN A 110 2.29 -14.16 -3.35
C ASN A 110 1.53 -14.79 -4.51
N ASP A 111 0.35 -15.37 -4.24
CA ASP A 111 -0.52 -15.98 -5.24
C ASP A 111 -1.03 -14.94 -6.24
N PHE A 112 -1.31 -13.71 -5.77
CA PHE A 112 -1.72 -12.59 -6.62
C PHE A 112 -0.63 -12.21 -7.62
N VAL A 113 0.59 -11.96 -7.14
CA VAL A 113 1.72 -11.62 -8.01
C VAL A 113 2.02 -12.76 -8.99
N PHE A 114 2.00 -14.00 -8.52
CA PHE A 114 2.17 -15.18 -9.36
C PHE A 114 1.15 -15.21 -10.50
N ASN A 115 -0.14 -15.07 -10.17
CA ASN A 115 -1.22 -15.09 -11.15
C ASN A 115 -1.09 -13.96 -12.18
N ILE A 116 -0.73 -12.76 -11.75
CA ILE A 116 -0.52 -11.62 -12.66
C ILE A 116 0.64 -11.89 -13.63
N ASN A 117 1.75 -12.41 -13.13
CA ASN A 117 2.91 -12.73 -13.96
C ASN A 117 2.59 -13.83 -14.99
N GLU A 118 1.85 -14.87 -14.58
CA GLU A 118 1.40 -15.93 -15.50
C GLU A 118 0.41 -15.41 -16.56
N LEU A 119 -0.52 -14.53 -16.18
CA LEU A 119 -1.44 -13.90 -17.13
C LEU A 119 -0.68 -13.07 -18.17
N LEU A 120 0.37 -12.34 -17.77
CA LEU A 120 1.23 -11.59 -18.68
C LEU A 120 2.06 -12.50 -19.59
N ASN A 121 2.57 -13.62 -19.08
CA ASN A 121 3.32 -14.59 -19.88
C ASN A 121 2.45 -15.23 -20.97
N LYS A 122 1.21 -15.60 -20.63
CA LYS A 122 0.24 -16.22 -21.54
C LYS A 122 -0.45 -15.24 -22.49
N ARG A 123 -0.22 -13.93 -22.36
CA ARG A 123 -0.77 -12.93 -23.28
C ARG A 123 -0.13 -13.10 -24.66
N ASP A 124 -0.93 -13.57 -25.61
CA ASP A 124 -0.53 -13.92 -26.98
C ASP A 124 -0.48 -12.69 -27.93
N ILE A 125 -1.14 -11.59 -27.53
CA ILE A 125 -1.26 -10.38 -28.36
C ILE A 125 0.00 -9.52 -28.25
N GLN A 126 0.74 -9.40 -29.36
CA GLN A 126 1.94 -8.54 -29.48
C GLN A 126 1.65 -7.03 -29.50
N LEU A 127 0.39 -6.62 -29.64
CA LEU A 127 -0.02 -5.21 -29.74
C LEU A 127 -0.04 -4.49 -28.38
N LEU A 128 -0.20 -5.24 -27.28
CA LEU A 128 -0.22 -4.69 -25.92
C LEU A 128 1.10 -5.01 -25.23
N SER A 129 1.66 -4.04 -24.51
CA SER A 129 2.84 -4.30 -23.69
C SER A 129 2.54 -5.36 -22.62
N LYS A 130 3.53 -6.17 -22.31
CA LYS A 130 3.49 -7.14 -21.19
C LYS A 130 3.71 -6.44 -19.84
N GLN A 131 2.99 -5.33 -19.63
CA GLN A 131 3.10 -4.50 -18.44
C GLN A 131 1.79 -4.49 -17.64
N VAL A 132 1.92 -4.50 -16.32
CA VAL A 132 0.84 -4.27 -15.37
C VAL A 132 1.26 -3.17 -14.41
N ASN A 133 0.34 -2.27 -14.08
CA ASN A 133 0.56 -1.23 -13.09
C ASN A 133 -0.19 -1.56 -11.80
N ILE A 134 0.50 -1.54 -10.66
CA ILE A 134 -0.08 -1.70 -9.33
C ILE A 134 0.14 -0.39 -8.58
N PHE A 135 -0.93 0.37 -8.39
CA PHE A 135 -0.98 1.53 -7.53
C PHE A 135 -1.40 1.10 -6.13
N THR A 136 -0.69 1.57 -5.11
CA THR A 136 -1.05 1.28 -3.74
C THR A 136 -0.86 2.50 -2.84
N THR A 137 -1.78 2.65 -1.89
CA THR A 137 -1.64 3.59 -0.77
C THR A 137 -1.02 2.92 0.46
N ASN A 138 -0.69 1.64 0.36
CA ASN A 138 -0.09 0.91 1.47
C ASN A 138 1.39 1.18 1.54
N VAL A 139 1.84 1.45 2.77
CA VAL A 139 3.25 1.69 3.11
C VAL A 139 4.00 0.41 3.51
N ASP A 140 3.28 -0.69 3.78
CA ASP A 140 3.85 -2.03 4.02
C ASP A 140 4.67 -2.56 2.83
N VAL A 141 5.44 -3.64 3.00
CA VAL A 141 6.29 -4.19 1.91
C VAL A 141 5.75 -5.50 1.31
N PHE A 142 4.47 -5.82 1.50
CA PHE A 142 3.90 -7.10 1.04
C PHE A 142 4.08 -7.31 -0.46
N LEU A 143 3.85 -6.27 -1.27
CA LEU A 143 3.96 -6.36 -2.73
C LEU A 143 5.41 -6.53 -3.17
N GLU A 144 6.33 -5.74 -2.61
CA GLU A 144 7.77 -5.82 -2.87
C GLU A 144 8.30 -7.24 -2.57
N GLU A 145 8.02 -7.76 -1.38
CA GLU A 145 8.45 -9.10 -0.95
C GLU A 145 7.82 -10.21 -1.82
N SER A 146 6.54 -10.07 -2.18
CA SER A 146 5.88 -11.02 -3.09
C SER A 146 6.43 -10.99 -4.51
N LEU A 147 6.87 -9.83 -5.01
CA LEU A 147 7.51 -9.69 -6.32
C LEU A 147 8.87 -10.38 -6.36
N GLU A 148 9.69 -10.17 -5.33
CA GLU A 148 10.99 -10.83 -5.16
C GLU A 148 10.83 -12.35 -5.00
N PHE A 149 9.90 -12.79 -4.13
CA PHE A 149 9.63 -14.22 -3.91
C PHE A 149 9.25 -14.95 -5.20
N ASN A 150 8.43 -14.33 -6.04
CA ASN A 150 8.01 -14.87 -7.33
C ASN A 150 9.02 -14.63 -8.46
N LYS A 151 10.18 -14.01 -8.20
CA LYS A 151 11.23 -13.68 -9.19
C LYS A 151 10.68 -12.87 -10.38
N CYS A 152 9.69 -12.01 -10.10
CA CYS A 152 9.08 -11.17 -11.12
C CYS A 152 10.01 -10.00 -11.46
N SER A 153 10.08 -9.62 -12.73
CA SER A 153 10.70 -8.35 -13.08
C SER A 153 9.74 -7.23 -12.70
N PHE A 154 10.17 -6.32 -11.82
CA PHE A 154 9.34 -5.19 -11.40
C PHE A 154 10.13 -3.89 -11.40
N ASN A 155 9.40 -2.79 -11.38
CA ASN A 155 9.92 -1.43 -11.34
C ASN A 155 9.16 -0.65 -10.28
N ASP A 156 9.86 -0.22 -9.25
CA ASP A 156 9.34 0.55 -8.11
C ASP A 156 9.77 2.03 -8.17
N GLY A 157 10.36 2.46 -9.28
CA GLY A 157 10.81 3.83 -9.51
C GLY A 157 12.24 4.11 -9.05
N PHE A 158 12.93 3.16 -8.40
CA PHE A 158 14.33 3.33 -8.02
C PHE A 158 15.27 2.97 -9.17
N GLY A 159 16.25 3.85 -9.40
CA GLY A 159 17.31 3.65 -10.37
C GLY A 159 18.69 3.82 -9.75
N GLY A 160 19.69 3.12 -10.28
CA GLY A 160 21.08 3.22 -9.83
C GLY A 160 21.73 1.86 -9.61
N ARG A 161 22.97 1.88 -9.10
CA ARG A 161 23.73 0.65 -8.77
C ARG A 161 24.32 0.70 -7.37
N LYS A 162 25.01 1.80 -7.03
CA LYS A 162 25.61 2.00 -5.71
C LYS A 162 24.64 2.65 -4.73
N GLN A 163 23.90 3.64 -5.22
CA GLN A 163 22.84 4.33 -4.50
C GLN A 163 21.62 4.27 -5.41
N LEU A 164 20.54 3.72 -4.88
CA LEU A 164 19.26 3.61 -5.56
C LEU A 164 18.46 4.86 -5.22
N VAL A 165 18.18 5.69 -6.23
CA VAL A 165 17.47 6.96 -6.08
C VAL A 165 16.14 6.87 -6.80
N PHE A 166 15.08 7.33 -6.13
CA PHE A 166 13.75 7.37 -6.71
C PHE A 166 13.66 8.47 -7.77
N ASP A 167 13.12 8.12 -8.93
CA ASP A 167 12.81 9.07 -9.99
C ASP A 167 11.62 8.53 -10.79
N THR A 168 10.59 9.35 -10.98
CA THR A 168 9.38 8.96 -11.69
C THR A 168 9.63 8.66 -13.16
N VAL A 169 10.72 9.18 -13.73
CA VAL A 169 11.15 8.87 -15.10
C VAL A 169 11.45 7.38 -15.26
N ASN A 170 11.87 6.68 -14.20
CA ASN A 170 12.21 5.26 -14.28
C ASN A 170 11.00 4.39 -14.65
N PHE A 171 9.77 4.82 -14.34
CA PHE A 171 8.54 4.09 -14.70
C PHE A 171 8.27 4.02 -16.21
N HIS A 172 9.00 4.78 -17.02
CA HIS A 172 8.91 4.72 -18.48
C HIS A 172 9.83 3.66 -19.12
N ASN A 173 10.65 2.96 -18.33
CA ASN A 173 11.56 1.96 -18.84
C ASN A 173 10.86 0.63 -19.17
N THR A 174 11.23 0.01 -20.29
CA THR A 174 10.75 -1.31 -20.73
C THR A 174 11.92 -2.28 -20.90
N THR A 175 11.76 -3.53 -20.45
CA THR A 175 12.82 -4.56 -20.52
C THR A 175 12.54 -5.57 -21.62
N HIS A 176 13.54 -5.82 -22.47
CA HIS A 176 13.47 -6.80 -23.55
C HIS A 176 14.60 -7.83 -23.40
N LYS A 177 14.28 -9.11 -23.65
CA LYS A 177 15.27 -10.18 -23.82
C LYS A 177 15.62 -10.31 -25.29
N LEU A 178 16.90 -10.49 -25.56
CA LEU A 178 17.43 -10.77 -26.89
C LEU A 178 17.78 -12.25 -27.01
N SER A 179 17.36 -12.88 -28.11
CA SER A 179 17.81 -14.22 -28.45
C SER A 179 19.29 -14.20 -28.87
N THR A 180 20.09 -15.11 -28.32
CA THR A 180 21.54 -15.21 -28.59
C THR A 180 21.86 -15.47 -30.07
N HIS A 181 20.99 -16.19 -30.79
CA HIS A 181 21.29 -16.64 -32.16
C HIS A 181 20.73 -15.73 -33.25
N TYR A 182 19.60 -15.08 -32.99
CA TYR A 182 18.85 -14.35 -34.02
C TYR A 182 18.49 -12.93 -33.61
N GLU A 183 18.94 -12.46 -32.44
CA GLU A 183 18.66 -11.12 -31.90
C GLU A 183 17.17 -10.75 -31.84
N TYR A 184 16.27 -11.74 -31.88
CA TYR A 184 14.84 -11.52 -31.69
C TYR A 184 14.60 -10.91 -30.32
N LYS A 185 13.89 -9.77 -30.31
CA LYS A 185 13.45 -9.09 -29.09
C LYS A 185 12.15 -9.71 -28.62
N SER A 186 12.14 -10.17 -27.37
CA SER A 186 10.94 -10.58 -26.67
C SER A 186 10.78 -9.69 -25.44
N GLU A 187 9.63 -9.03 -25.31
CA GLU A 187 9.33 -8.21 -24.13
C GLU A 187 9.24 -9.11 -22.90
N VAL A 188 9.90 -8.69 -21.81
CA VAL A 188 9.80 -9.37 -20.52
C VAL A 188 8.60 -8.81 -19.77
N PRO A 189 7.73 -9.66 -19.19
CA PRO A 189 6.70 -9.19 -18.28
C PRO A 189 7.26 -8.26 -17.21
N LEU A 190 6.69 -7.07 -17.07
CA LEU A 190 7.14 -6.07 -16.12
C LEU A 190 5.96 -5.58 -15.28
N ILE A 191 6.11 -5.64 -13.96
CA ILE A 191 5.13 -5.09 -13.03
C ILE A 191 5.64 -3.75 -12.52
N ASN A 192 4.93 -2.66 -12.82
CA ASN A 192 5.24 -1.34 -12.26
C ASN A 192 4.52 -1.20 -10.91
N LEU A 193 5.26 -1.01 -9.82
CA LEU A 193 4.73 -0.82 -8.47
C LEU A 193 4.81 0.66 -8.07
N PHE A 194 3.64 1.28 -7.93
CA PHE A 194 3.49 2.69 -7.60
C PHE A 194 3.04 2.88 -6.14
N LYS A 195 3.98 3.24 -5.27
CA LYS A 195 3.74 3.51 -3.84
C LYS A 195 3.31 4.97 -3.62
N ILE A 196 2.02 5.27 -3.82
CA ILE A 196 1.50 6.66 -3.81
C ILE A 196 1.72 7.34 -2.46
N HIS A 197 1.59 6.61 -1.35
CA HIS A 197 1.78 7.15 -0.01
C HIS A 197 3.19 6.91 0.56
N GLY A 198 4.15 6.56 -0.31
CA GLY A 198 5.49 6.15 0.10
C GLY A 198 5.53 4.71 0.60
N SER A 199 6.65 4.34 1.24
CA SER A 199 6.89 2.97 1.70
C SER A 199 7.86 2.94 2.87
N LEU A 200 7.83 1.86 3.64
CA LEU A 200 8.77 1.61 4.74
C LEU A 200 10.24 1.53 4.28
N ASN A 201 10.47 1.16 3.03
CA ASN A 201 11.80 1.08 2.43
C ASN A 201 12.23 2.40 1.75
N TRP A 202 11.49 3.51 1.89
CA TRP A 202 11.86 4.80 1.31
C TRP A 202 12.48 5.70 2.37
N ILE A 203 13.72 6.15 2.16
CA ILE A 203 14.46 6.97 3.12
C ILE A 203 14.81 8.33 2.54
N LYS A 204 14.64 9.39 3.33
CA LYS A 204 15.12 10.74 3.01
C LYS A 204 16.65 10.74 2.97
N SER A 205 17.23 11.12 1.83
CA SER A 205 18.69 11.17 1.65
C SER A 205 19.22 12.60 1.70
N THR A 206 19.27 13.30 0.56
CA THR A 206 19.80 14.66 0.48
C THR A 206 18.64 15.65 0.56
N ILE A 207 18.59 16.42 1.63
CA ILE A 207 17.60 17.46 1.85
C ILE A 207 18.08 18.73 1.14
N LYS A 208 17.31 19.20 0.15
CA LYS A 208 17.52 20.52 -0.48
C LYS A 208 16.64 21.58 0.21
N SER A 209 15.43 21.21 0.63
CA SER A 209 14.49 22.00 1.44
C SER A 209 13.50 21.08 2.17
N ASP A 210 12.59 21.64 2.99
CA ASP A 210 11.56 20.87 3.72
C ASP A 210 10.66 20.03 2.79
N SER A 211 10.44 20.46 1.54
CA SER A 211 9.60 19.78 0.54
C SER A 211 10.37 19.12 -0.60
N GLU A 212 11.66 19.42 -0.76
CA GLU A 212 12.51 18.83 -1.79
C GLU A 212 13.64 18.02 -1.18
N TYR A 213 13.49 16.71 -1.23
CA TYR A 213 14.52 15.76 -0.86
C TYR A 213 14.61 14.62 -1.88
N ASN A 214 15.82 14.08 -2.00
CA ASN A 214 16.03 12.84 -2.74
C ASN A 214 15.59 11.66 -1.86
N ILE A 215 14.94 10.69 -2.48
CA ILE A 215 14.51 9.46 -1.81
C ILE A 215 15.45 8.33 -2.24
N THR A 216 15.90 7.54 -1.27
CA THR A 216 16.73 6.35 -1.51
C THR A 216 16.08 5.10 -0.97
N ALA A 217 16.36 3.96 -1.61
CA ALA A 217 15.83 2.67 -1.17
C ALA A 217 16.62 2.08 0.02
N ASP A 218 15.90 1.59 1.02
CA ASP A 218 16.35 0.75 2.12
C ASP A 218 15.60 -0.59 2.08
N TYR A 219 15.92 -1.42 1.09
CA TYR A 219 15.23 -2.72 0.91
C TYR A 219 15.39 -3.69 2.09
N PHE A 220 16.42 -3.50 2.92
CA PHE A 220 16.61 -4.29 4.14
C PHE A 220 15.86 -3.70 5.34
N ILE A 221 15.15 -2.59 5.15
CA ILE A 221 14.32 -1.88 6.13
C ILE A 221 15.08 -1.62 7.44
N LYS A 222 16.38 -1.31 7.35
CA LYS A 222 17.28 -1.10 8.48
C LYS A 222 16.77 0.00 9.41
N LYS A 223 16.13 1.03 8.85
CA LYS A 223 15.56 2.12 9.65
C LYS A 223 14.39 1.69 10.51
N LEU A 224 13.54 0.80 10.01
CA LEU A 224 12.47 0.22 10.81
C LEU A 224 13.03 -0.69 11.90
N THR A 225 14.09 -1.45 11.60
CA THR A 225 14.80 -2.26 12.61
C THR A 225 15.37 -1.40 13.73
N GLU A 226 16.00 -0.26 13.39
CA GLU A 226 16.53 0.71 14.37
C GLU A 226 15.41 1.27 15.26
N LEU A 227 14.25 1.60 14.68
CA LEU A 227 13.06 2.01 15.43
C LEU A 227 12.53 0.92 16.36
N TYR A 228 12.48 -0.33 15.87
CA TYR A 228 12.02 -1.46 16.66
C TYR A 228 12.92 -1.69 17.87
N GLU A 229 14.25 -1.75 17.68
CA GLU A 229 15.22 -1.94 18.77
C GLU A 229 15.16 -0.81 19.82
N LEU A 230 15.05 0.45 19.37
CA LEU A 230 14.90 1.60 20.26
C LEU A 230 13.62 1.50 21.12
N THR A 231 12.51 1.08 20.51
CA THR A 231 11.22 1.02 21.22
C THR A 231 11.13 -0.15 22.19
N GLN A 232 11.71 -1.30 21.85
CA GLN A 232 11.74 -2.48 22.73
C GLN A 232 12.61 -2.23 23.97
N THR A 233 13.75 -1.54 23.82
CA THR A 233 14.65 -1.22 24.93
C THR A 233 14.13 -0.10 25.84
N ASN A 234 13.27 0.78 25.30
CA ASN A 234 12.78 1.98 26.00
C ASN A 234 11.24 2.05 26.12
N ILE A 235 10.54 0.92 26.18
CA ILE A 235 9.06 0.90 26.14
C ILE A 235 8.40 1.78 27.23
N ALA A 236 9.04 1.90 28.39
CA ALA A 236 8.57 2.72 29.52
C ALA A 236 8.64 4.23 29.27
N ASP A 237 9.40 4.68 28.26
CA ASP A 237 9.49 6.09 27.87
C ASP A 237 8.25 6.54 27.07
N PHE A 238 7.40 5.62 26.60
CA PHE A 238 6.21 5.90 25.81
C PHE A 238 4.91 5.72 26.62
N ILE A 239 3.85 6.43 26.21
CA ILE A 239 2.54 6.34 26.85
C ILE A 239 1.77 5.16 26.25
N ASN A 240 1.17 4.32 27.09
CA ASN A 240 0.26 3.28 26.63
C ASN A 240 -0.93 3.88 25.87
N TYR A 241 -1.16 3.41 24.65
CA TYR A 241 -2.18 3.99 23.77
C TYR A 241 -3.60 3.95 24.32
N LYS A 242 -3.98 2.91 25.08
CA LYS A 242 -5.33 2.83 25.69
C LYS A 242 -5.54 3.97 26.69
N THR A 243 -4.52 4.26 27.49
CA THR A 243 -4.54 5.40 28.42
C THR A 243 -4.63 6.71 27.64
N LEU A 244 -3.79 6.88 26.61
CA LEU A 244 -3.76 8.08 25.79
C LEU A 244 -5.11 8.36 25.11
N SER A 245 -5.69 7.35 24.45
CA SER A 245 -6.98 7.47 23.74
C SER A 245 -8.11 7.81 24.71
N ASN A 246 -8.14 7.18 25.89
CA ASN A 246 -9.11 7.51 26.94
C ASN A 246 -8.97 8.94 27.46
N SER A 247 -7.73 9.41 27.62
CA SER A 247 -7.43 10.78 28.05
C SER A 247 -7.83 11.82 27.03
N ILE A 248 -7.61 11.55 25.73
CA ILE A 248 -8.07 12.43 24.64
C ILE A 248 -9.60 12.51 24.63
N ASN A 249 -10.30 11.39 24.82
CA ASN A 249 -11.76 11.37 24.87
C ASN A 249 -12.35 12.11 26.08
N LYS A 250 -11.63 12.12 27.21
CA LYS A 250 -12.07 12.73 28.48
C LYS A 250 -11.51 14.14 28.72
N ASN A 251 -10.63 14.64 27.84
CA ASN A 251 -9.81 15.83 28.05
C ASN A 251 -9.12 15.85 29.43
N ASP A 252 -8.60 14.69 29.87
CA ASP A 252 -7.89 14.54 31.14
C ASP A 252 -6.47 14.03 30.92
N PHE A 253 -5.51 14.96 31.05
CA PHE A 253 -4.07 14.71 30.88
C PHE A 253 -3.30 14.72 32.21
N SER A 254 -3.98 14.50 33.35
CA SER A 254 -3.35 14.44 34.67
C SER A 254 -2.21 13.40 34.76
N PHE A 255 -2.30 12.30 34.00
CA PHE A 255 -1.28 11.26 33.95
C PHE A 255 0.09 11.75 33.43
N LEU A 256 0.14 12.87 32.70
CA LEU A 256 1.40 13.43 32.21
C LEU A 256 2.31 13.94 33.34
N GLU A 257 1.74 14.33 34.47
CA GLU A 257 2.52 14.83 35.62
C GLU A 257 3.32 13.73 36.32
N SER A 258 2.86 12.48 36.22
CA SER A 258 3.51 11.31 36.84
C SER A 258 4.37 10.50 35.88
N HIS A 259 4.23 10.71 34.56
CA HIS A 259 4.96 9.95 33.55
C HIS A 259 6.39 10.48 33.38
N LYS A 260 7.39 9.63 33.61
CA LYS A 260 8.80 9.95 33.43
C LYS A 260 9.29 9.36 32.11
N SER A 261 9.45 10.21 31.10
CA SER A 261 10.05 9.82 29.82
C SER A 261 11.39 10.49 29.61
N LYS A 262 12.35 9.76 29.02
CA LYS A 262 13.60 10.33 28.53
C LYS A 262 13.34 11.12 27.26
N LYS A 263 13.46 12.46 27.33
CA LYS A 263 13.28 13.36 26.17
C LYS A 263 14.19 13.01 24.99
N GLU A 264 15.40 12.52 25.27
CA GLU A 264 16.35 12.10 24.23
C GLU A 264 15.84 10.88 23.44
N THR A 265 15.25 9.89 24.11
CA THR A 265 14.63 8.73 23.44
C THR A 265 13.51 9.18 22.51
N ILE A 266 12.61 10.04 22.98
CA ILE A 266 11.47 10.54 22.20
C ILE A 266 11.95 11.33 20.98
N LYS A 267 12.93 12.21 21.18
CA LYS A 267 13.53 12.97 20.08
C LYS A 267 14.16 12.04 19.05
N ARG A 268 14.96 11.06 19.48
CA ARG A 268 15.60 10.09 18.61
C ARG A 268 14.58 9.26 17.83
N PHE A 269 13.51 8.82 18.49
CA PHE A 269 12.42 8.10 17.84
C PHE A 269 11.78 8.93 16.72
N LEU A 270 11.43 10.19 17.00
CA LEU A 270 10.82 11.08 16.01
C LEU A 270 11.77 11.39 14.84
N GLU A 271 13.07 11.58 15.11
CA GLU A 271 14.10 11.78 14.07
C GLU A 271 14.26 10.57 13.15
N LEU A 272 14.19 9.36 13.70
CA LEU A 272 14.26 8.12 12.92
C LEU A 272 12.97 7.88 12.13
N TYR A 273 11.82 8.15 12.74
CA TYR A 273 10.52 8.05 12.10
C TYR A 273 10.40 9.01 10.91
N ASP A 274 10.82 10.27 11.08
CA ASP A 274 10.76 11.29 10.03
C ASP A 274 11.69 10.99 8.84
N GLN A 275 12.74 10.17 9.02
CA GLN A 275 13.60 9.74 7.91
C GLN A 275 12.88 8.80 6.94
N ILE A 276 11.84 8.08 7.38
CA ILE A 276 11.05 7.19 6.54
C ILE A 276 10.04 8.03 5.76
N VAL A 277 10.07 7.92 4.43
CA VAL A 277 9.21 8.67 3.53
C VAL A 277 7.88 7.95 3.37
N MET A 278 6.93 8.34 4.19
CA MET A 278 5.57 7.84 4.13
C MET A 278 4.55 8.91 4.52
N ILE A 279 3.34 8.78 4.00
CA ILE A 279 2.21 9.65 4.34
C ILE A 279 1.47 9.04 5.52
N ASN A 280 1.43 9.80 6.61
CA ASN A 280 0.75 9.35 7.81
C ASN A 280 -0.78 9.36 7.64
N PRO A 281 -1.48 8.43 8.29
CA PRO A 281 -2.94 8.35 8.29
C PRO A 281 -3.51 9.48 9.16
N THR A 282 -3.52 10.71 8.64
CA THR A 282 -4.02 11.90 9.35
C THR A 282 -5.04 12.63 8.50
N LYS A 283 -5.88 13.50 9.10
CA LYS A 283 -6.76 14.38 8.32
C LYS A 283 -5.98 15.41 7.49
N GLN A 284 -4.75 15.74 7.88
CA GLN A 284 -3.88 16.70 7.20
C GLN A 284 -3.01 16.06 6.11
N LYS A 285 -3.12 14.75 5.86
CA LYS A 285 -2.40 14.05 4.77
C LYS A 285 -2.62 14.68 3.39
N PHE A 286 -3.71 15.44 3.23
CA PHE A 286 -3.99 16.24 2.04
C PHE A 286 -2.96 17.36 1.80
N GLU A 287 -2.46 18.01 2.85
CA GLU A 287 -1.39 19.01 2.70
C GLU A 287 -0.05 18.34 2.36
N ASP A 288 0.24 17.20 2.99
CA ASP A 288 1.49 16.46 2.77
C ASP A 288 1.59 15.89 1.34
N THR A 289 0.49 15.33 0.83
CA THR A 289 0.38 14.80 -0.54
C THR A 289 0.46 15.89 -1.61
N THR A 290 -0.01 17.11 -1.32
CA THR A 290 -0.04 18.22 -2.29
C THR A 290 1.24 19.04 -2.30
N ARG A 291 1.99 19.07 -1.20
CA ARG A 291 3.25 19.84 -1.10
C ARG A 291 4.47 19.11 -1.65
N ASN A 292 4.45 17.78 -1.72
CA ASN A 292 5.60 17.00 -2.18
C ASN A 292 5.45 16.59 -3.65
N LEU A 293 6.44 16.99 -4.46
CA LEU A 293 6.47 16.82 -5.91
C LEU A 293 6.27 15.35 -6.32
N HIS A 294 6.91 14.41 -5.62
CA HIS A 294 6.87 12.99 -5.97
C HIS A 294 5.45 12.42 -5.93
N TYR A 295 4.67 12.79 -4.91
CA TYR A 295 3.29 12.31 -4.77
C TYR A 295 2.38 12.86 -5.88
N TYR A 296 2.55 14.14 -6.21
CA TYR A 296 1.81 14.76 -7.31
C TYR A 296 2.12 14.08 -8.65
N GLU A 297 3.39 13.80 -8.93
CA GLU A 297 3.80 13.10 -10.15
C GLU A 297 3.23 11.67 -10.22
N MET A 298 3.23 10.94 -9.11
CA MET A 298 2.64 9.58 -9.04
C MET A 298 1.14 9.59 -9.33
N LEU A 299 0.41 10.59 -8.81
CA LEU A 299 -1.03 10.76 -9.09
C LEU A 299 -1.29 11.16 -10.55
N ARG A 300 -0.39 11.95 -11.14
CA ARG A 300 -0.44 12.28 -12.57
C ARG A 300 -0.21 11.03 -13.42
N ILE A 301 0.77 10.20 -13.07
CA ILE A 301 1.04 8.92 -13.75
C ILE A 301 -0.17 7.99 -13.63
N TYR A 302 -0.78 7.90 -12.44
CA TYR A 302 -2.04 7.17 -12.23
C TYR A 302 -3.13 7.63 -13.20
N ALA A 303 -3.39 8.94 -13.28
CA ALA A 303 -4.38 9.47 -14.21
C ALA A 303 -4.06 9.13 -15.67
N ASN A 304 -2.80 9.35 -16.11
CA ASN A 304 -2.36 9.09 -17.48
C ASN A 304 -2.56 7.62 -17.89
N HIS A 305 -2.26 6.68 -16.98
CA HIS A 305 -2.45 5.26 -17.27
C HIS A 305 -3.92 4.87 -17.43
N LEU A 306 -4.83 5.53 -16.70
CA LEU A 306 -6.27 5.31 -16.81
C LEU A 306 -6.90 6.03 -18.00
N GLU A 307 -6.29 7.11 -18.49
CA GLU A 307 -6.73 7.84 -19.69
C GLU A 307 -6.42 7.09 -21.00
N ARG A 308 -5.56 6.06 -20.97
CA ARG A 308 -5.30 5.20 -22.13
C ARG A 308 -6.57 4.47 -22.59
N GLU A 309 -6.75 4.35 -23.90
CA GLU A 309 -7.83 3.56 -24.48
C GLU A 309 -7.74 2.09 -24.04
N ASN A 310 -8.90 1.46 -23.85
CA ASN A 310 -9.02 0.07 -23.39
C ASN A 310 -8.24 -0.18 -22.10
N SER A 311 -8.36 0.71 -21.11
CA SER A 311 -7.76 0.48 -19.79
C SER A 311 -8.76 -0.22 -18.87
N VAL A 312 -8.24 -1.05 -17.97
CA VAL A 312 -9.01 -1.59 -16.85
C VAL A 312 -8.35 -1.16 -15.54
N LEU A 313 -9.18 -0.81 -14.56
CA LEU A 313 -8.78 -0.58 -13.18
C LEU A 313 -9.51 -1.56 -12.26
N PHE A 314 -8.77 -2.39 -11.53
CA PHE A 314 -9.31 -3.17 -10.41
C PHE A 314 -9.01 -2.46 -9.10
N VAL A 315 -10.04 -2.10 -8.34
CA VAL A 315 -9.91 -1.45 -7.04
C VAL A 315 -10.22 -2.45 -5.95
N LEU A 316 -9.25 -2.72 -5.08
CA LEU A 316 -9.36 -3.72 -4.01
C LEU A 316 -8.92 -3.11 -2.69
N GLY A 317 -9.74 -3.23 -1.65
CA GLY A 317 -9.38 -2.79 -0.30
C GLY A 317 -9.20 -1.27 -0.12
N PHE A 318 -9.60 -0.47 -1.11
CA PHE A 318 -9.50 0.99 -1.08
C PHE A 318 -10.89 1.63 -0.89
N SER A 319 -11.06 2.42 0.16
CA SER A 319 -12.36 3.01 0.55
C SER A 319 -12.73 4.26 -0.23
N PHE A 320 -11.84 4.81 -1.05
CA PHE A 320 -11.96 6.17 -1.59
C PHE A 320 -12.24 7.21 -0.48
N ALA A 321 -11.55 7.08 0.67
CA ALA A 321 -11.52 8.13 1.68
C ALA A 321 -10.50 9.23 1.34
N ASP A 322 -9.50 8.91 0.51
CA ASP A 322 -8.63 9.91 -0.11
C ASP A 322 -9.40 10.59 -1.25
N GLU A 323 -9.84 11.83 -1.01
CA GLU A 323 -10.62 12.60 -1.98
C GLU A 323 -9.85 12.90 -3.27
N HIS A 324 -8.51 13.00 -3.25
CA HIS A 324 -7.75 13.37 -4.44
C HIS A 324 -7.73 12.19 -5.42
N ILE A 325 -7.41 10.99 -4.92
CA ILE A 325 -7.51 9.76 -5.73
C ILE A 325 -8.95 9.58 -6.22
N GLN A 326 -9.94 9.74 -5.34
CA GLN A 326 -11.36 9.65 -5.73
C GLN A 326 -11.72 10.61 -6.88
N LYS A 327 -11.39 11.90 -6.75
CA LYS A 327 -11.70 12.93 -7.74
C LYS A 327 -10.97 12.67 -9.06
N ILE A 328 -9.71 12.22 -9.02
CA ILE A 328 -8.98 11.81 -10.23
C ILE A 328 -9.67 10.62 -10.90
N THR A 329 -10.00 9.56 -10.16
CA THR A 329 -10.67 8.38 -10.69
C THR A 329 -12.02 8.74 -11.31
N GLN A 330 -12.82 9.58 -10.66
CA GLN A 330 -14.08 10.09 -11.20
C GLN A 330 -13.86 10.90 -12.49
N ARG A 331 -12.92 11.84 -12.49
CA ARG A 331 -12.61 12.65 -13.68
C ARG A 331 -12.25 11.77 -14.87
N VAL A 332 -11.34 10.82 -14.68
CA VAL A 332 -10.90 9.94 -15.78
C VAL A 332 -12.02 9.00 -16.21
N ALA A 333 -12.83 8.49 -15.29
CA ALA A 333 -14.01 7.69 -15.63
C ALA A 333 -15.03 8.47 -16.49
N SER A 334 -15.18 9.78 -16.27
CA SER A 334 -16.02 10.65 -17.10
C SER A 334 -15.42 10.90 -18.48
N SER A 335 -14.10 11.12 -18.56
CA SER A 335 -13.43 11.53 -19.81
C SER A 335 -13.03 10.37 -20.71
N ASN A 336 -12.86 9.16 -20.16
CA ASN A 336 -12.49 7.96 -20.92
C ASN A 336 -13.64 6.92 -20.89
N PRO A 337 -14.52 6.89 -21.91
CA PRO A 337 -15.60 5.92 -22.02
C PRO A 337 -15.14 4.46 -22.17
N THR A 338 -13.90 4.24 -22.61
CA THR A 338 -13.32 2.90 -22.81
C THR A 338 -12.68 2.31 -21.55
N LEU A 339 -12.40 3.15 -20.55
CA LEU A 339 -11.92 2.71 -19.24
C LEU A 339 -13.02 1.90 -18.56
N ILE A 340 -12.71 0.70 -18.05
CA ILE A 340 -13.60 -0.06 -17.18
C ILE A 340 -13.01 -0.08 -15.77
N ILE A 341 -13.82 0.25 -14.77
CA ILE A 341 -13.41 0.22 -13.36
C ILE A 341 -14.19 -0.87 -12.63
N TYR A 342 -13.50 -1.88 -12.10
CA TYR A 342 -14.07 -2.88 -11.20
C TYR A 342 -13.75 -2.51 -9.76
N ILE A 343 -14.77 -2.10 -9.00
CA ILE A 343 -14.67 -1.90 -7.56
C ILE A 343 -15.06 -3.20 -6.86
N LEU A 344 -14.06 -3.85 -6.28
CA LEU A 344 -14.18 -5.11 -5.55
C LEU A 344 -14.45 -4.79 -4.08
N CYS A 345 -15.69 -4.95 -3.64
CA CYS A 345 -16.16 -4.48 -2.34
C CYS A 345 -17.02 -5.51 -1.59
N SER A 346 -17.39 -5.22 -0.34
CA SER A 346 -18.47 -5.97 0.31
C SER A 346 -19.84 -5.56 -0.20
N SER A 347 -20.86 -6.38 0.09
CA SER A 347 -22.25 -6.06 -0.18
C SER A 347 -22.68 -4.76 0.53
N ALA A 348 -22.21 -4.53 1.76
CA ALA A 348 -22.50 -3.32 2.53
C ALA A 348 -21.89 -2.04 1.93
N GLN A 349 -20.69 -2.13 1.35
CA GLN A 349 -20.00 -0.97 0.77
C GLN A 349 -20.54 -0.54 -0.61
N LYS A 350 -21.27 -1.43 -1.28
CA LYS A 350 -21.81 -1.19 -2.63
C LYS A 350 -22.64 0.10 -2.71
N GLU A 351 -23.48 0.35 -1.71
CA GLU A 351 -24.34 1.55 -1.70
C GLU A 351 -23.51 2.83 -1.54
N GLU A 352 -22.49 2.80 -0.66
CA GLU A 352 -21.58 3.93 -0.46
C GLU A 352 -20.83 4.28 -1.75
N PHE A 353 -20.23 3.28 -2.41
CA PHE A 353 -19.56 3.51 -3.68
C PHE A 353 -20.54 3.93 -4.79
N GLY A 354 -21.76 3.39 -4.80
CA GLY A 354 -22.83 3.80 -5.70
C GLY A 354 -23.19 5.28 -5.59
N LYS A 355 -23.08 5.87 -4.38
CA LYS A 355 -23.23 7.32 -4.17
C LYS A 355 -22.04 8.09 -4.73
N LYS A 356 -20.81 7.62 -4.51
CA LYS A 356 -19.58 8.27 -4.99
C LYS A 356 -19.45 8.23 -6.52
N PHE A 357 -19.87 7.14 -7.18
CA PHE A 357 -19.76 6.95 -8.63
C PHE A 357 -21.15 6.88 -9.29
N LYS A 358 -22.07 7.74 -8.86
CA LYS A 358 -23.40 7.84 -9.47
C LYS A 358 -23.30 8.39 -10.91
N GLY A 359 -23.88 7.68 -11.86
CA GLY A 359 -23.93 8.09 -13.28
C GLY A 359 -22.75 7.59 -14.15
N PHE A 360 -21.82 6.84 -13.57
CA PHE A 360 -20.69 6.26 -14.31
C PHE A 360 -21.03 4.86 -14.80
N ASN A 361 -21.35 4.74 -16.09
CA ASN A 361 -21.73 3.46 -16.70
C ASN A 361 -20.56 2.46 -16.83
N ASN A 362 -19.34 2.98 -16.75
CA ASN A 362 -18.11 2.24 -16.84
C ASN A 362 -17.53 1.81 -15.48
N VAL A 363 -18.24 2.09 -14.38
CA VAL A 363 -17.91 1.60 -13.04
C VAL A 363 -18.80 0.40 -12.71
N LYS A 364 -18.17 -0.73 -12.39
CA LYS A 364 -18.81 -2.01 -12.07
C LYS A 364 -18.44 -2.42 -10.66
N TYR A 365 -19.42 -2.93 -9.92
CA TYR A 365 -19.23 -3.39 -8.54
C TYR A 365 -19.27 -4.91 -8.49
N LEU A 366 -18.22 -5.53 -7.94
CA LEU A 366 -18.22 -6.96 -7.66
C LEU A 366 -18.14 -7.15 -6.16
N HIS A 367 -19.08 -7.94 -5.64
CA HIS A 367 -19.16 -8.26 -4.23
C HIS A 367 -19.59 -9.72 -4.05
N PRO A 368 -19.09 -10.41 -3.03
CA PRO A 368 -19.65 -11.71 -2.63
C PRO A 368 -21.06 -11.54 -2.05
N GLU A 369 -21.76 -12.66 -1.85
CA GLU A 369 -23.03 -12.66 -1.11
C GLU A 369 -22.80 -12.29 0.36
N GLU A 370 -21.76 -12.85 0.97
CA GLU A 370 -21.34 -12.55 2.34
C GLU A 370 -19.86 -12.11 2.44
N GLY A 371 -19.60 -11.20 3.38
CA GLY A 371 -18.27 -10.70 3.70
C GLY A 371 -17.70 -9.71 2.68
N TYR A 372 -16.37 -9.66 2.61
CA TYR A 372 -15.61 -8.76 1.74
C TYR A 372 -15.02 -9.51 0.54
N PHE A 373 -14.74 -8.78 -0.52
CA PHE A 373 -13.96 -9.28 -1.65
C PHE A 373 -12.47 -9.19 -1.28
N THR A 374 -11.80 -10.33 -1.12
CA THR A 374 -10.39 -10.43 -0.70
C THR A 374 -9.47 -10.66 -1.90
N ILE A 375 -8.16 -10.49 -1.71
CA ILE A 375 -7.14 -10.89 -2.70
C ILE A 375 -7.29 -12.37 -3.04
N GLU A 376 -7.53 -13.22 -2.05
CA GLU A 376 -7.75 -14.66 -2.25
C GLU A 376 -8.90 -14.95 -3.23
N LYS A 377 -10.04 -14.25 -3.10
CA LYS A 377 -11.16 -14.37 -4.04
C LYS A 377 -10.74 -13.90 -5.44
N LEU A 378 -10.00 -12.81 -5.56
CA LEU A 378 -9.49 -12.34 -6.85
C LEU A 378 -8.56 -13.38 -7.50
N ASN A 379 -7.68 -14.00 -6.70
CA ASN A 379 -6.78 -15.05 -7.13
C ASN A 379 -7.55 -16.25 -7.68
N ALA A 380 -8.65 -16.65 -7.05
CA ALA A 380 -9.49 -17.73 -7.56
C ALA A 380 -10.02 -17.44 -8.97
N TYR A 381 -10.51 -16.22 -9.23
CA TYR A 381 -10.93 -15.82 -10.58
C TYR A 381 -9.77 -15.87 -11.58
N PHE A 382 -8.58 -15.36 -11.22
CA PHE A 382 -7.42 -15.39 -12.12
C PHE A 382 -6.92 -16.81 -12.38
N SER A 383 -6.88 -17.68 -11.38
CA SER A 383 -6.52 -19.09 -11.52
C SER A 383 -7.48 -19.85 -12.44
N ASN A 384 -8.79 -19.60 -12.34
CA ASN A 384 -9.79 -20.19 -13.24
C ASN A 384 -9.61 -19.71 -14.68
N ILE A 385 -9.27 -18.43 -14.87
CA ILE A 385 -8.98 -17.91 -16.21
C ILE A 385 -7.72 -18.55 -16.77
N LEU A 386 -6.65 -18.67 -15.97
CA LEU A 386 -5.39 -19.30 -16.35
C LEU A 386 -5.54 -20.77 -16.74
N SER A 387 -6.44 -21.51 -16.10
CA SER A 387 -6.75 -22.91 -16.42
C SER A 387 -7.60 -23.04 -17.69
N SER A 388 -8.38 -22.02 -18.03
CA SER A 388 -9.17 -21.95 -19.28
C SER A 388 -8.33 -21.59 -20.52
N ILE A 389 -7.10 -21.09 -20.34
CA ILE A 389 -6.20 -20.77 -21.44
C ILE A 389 -5.46 -22.05 -21.83
N PRO A 390 -5.64 -22.58 -23.05
CA PRO A 390 -4.95 -23.80 -23.47
C PRO A 390 -3.45 -23.60 -23.32
N SER A 391 -2.79 -24.57 -22.67
CA SER A 391 -1.33 -24.59 -22.59
C SER A 391 -0.81 -24.76 -24.01
N ASN A 392 -0.26 -23.69 -24.59
CA ASN A 392 0.52 -23.81 -25.83
C ASN A 392 1.69 -24.76 -25.52
N LYS A 393 1.60 -25.99 -26.03
CA LYS A 393 2.67 -26.98 -26.02
C LYS A 393 3.74 -26.62 -27.03
#